data_AF-A0A7Y5N4S1-F1
#
_entry.id   AF-A0A7Y5N4S1-F1
#
_cell.length_a   1.000
_cell.length_b   1.000
_cell.length_c   1.000
_cell.angle_alpha   90.00
_cell.angle_beta   90.00
_cell.angle_gamma   90.00
#
_symmetry.space_group_name_H-M   'P 1'
#
loop_
_entity.id
_entity.type
_entity.pdbx_description
1 polymer ?
#
loop_
_entity_poly.entity_id
_entity_poly.type
_entity_poly.pdbx_seq_one_letter_code
_entity_poly.pdbx_strand_id
1 'polypeptide(L)'
;MKLVWTRITILLLLVANANARVVRVPEDASTIQAGLDSLTNGDTLFVSRVGTYQESLVGPAIRFTMLGEFDADSSANSLVVVDASSLQGIDTLAVISLPPFASATIENFCFRNFDRYGVRSRADSVTLRNCLIDSVRWGVRDLLDNIESVFKFENCHFRGIRWHAVLTRPGNSLIAKRCKFNGAPESDFAIVSSNRMTIDSCIFTSAPHRALLGASRGPHSITNCVFGPAYIDYGPSIVEIGHQGAVTIANNAFLDCEYYAHVLSVISDLGDSVEIVGNTFEQCRPAPGVPSAFGVLAVETPTPGLERGALISQNNFIGCSGNNAVDDIVPSVYFPAFIAGNHFVRDRINGLPSIYAGNYIWQQTPVTLRDNVWENCGYAVELSAAADARFNYWGHPSGPYHEIDNPLGLGDTITGPVPFIPWLEDTIEAVEQPRVELANELSVQIYPNPFNSTVTIEYALIREQDVTLEIYDVLGRQV
;
A
#
# COMPACT_ATOMS: atom_id res chain seq x y z
N MET A 1 70.56 20.85 38.85
CA MET A 1 69.20 20.28 38.77
C MET A 1 68.34 21.27 37.98
N LYS A 2 68.02 21.00 36.71
CA LYS A 2 67.25 21.92 35.85
C LYS A 2 65.75 21.65 36.06
N LEU A 3 65.01 22.65 36.52
CA LEU A 3 63.54 22.59 36.60
C LEU A 3 62.97 22.71 35.18
N VAL A 4 62.33 21.64 34.70
CA VAL A 4 61.55 21.65 33.45
C VAL A 4 60.14 22.10 33.78
N TRP A 5 59.72 23.25 33.26
CA TRP A 5 58.35 23.74 33.37
C TRP A 5 57.50 23.15 32.24
N THR A 6 56.73 22.12 32.53
CA THR A 6 55.78 21.53 31.58
C THR A 6 54.56 22.45 31.50
N ARG A 7 54.36 23.13 30.36
CA ARG A 7 53.13 23.90 30.08
C ARG A 7 51.97 22.92 29.90
N ILE A 8 51.03 22.90 30.84
CA ILE A 8 49.75 22.20 30.70
C ILE A 8 48.82 23.15 29.92
N THR A 9 48.57 22.84 28.65
CA THR A 9 47.55 23.50 27.85
C THR A 9 46.20 22.86 28.21
N ILE A 10 45.38 23.57 28.99
CA ILE A 10 44.00 23.15 29.27
C ILE A 10 43.16 23.50 28.03
N LEU A 11 42.78 22.48 27.27
CA LEU A 11 41.80 22.60 26.20
C LEU A 11 40.41 22.75 26.86
N LEU A 12 39.92 23.98 26.96
CA LEU A 12 38.53 24.26 27.33
C LEU A 12 37.64 23.75 26.19
N LEU A 13 37.11 22.53 26.33
CA LEU A 13 35.95 22.06 25.58
C LEU A 13 34.77 22.94 25.99
N LEU A 14 34.48 23.96 25.18
CA LEU A 14 33.20 24.66 25.19
C LEU A 14 32.12 23.63 24.89
N VAL A 15 31.46 23.13 25.93
CA VAL A 15 30.22 22.38 25.81
C VAL A 15 29.16 23.38 25.37
N ALA A 16 29.00 23.56 24.06
CA ALA A 16 27.87 24.27 23.51
C ALA A 16 26.63 23.43 23.80
N ASN A 17 25.73 23.94 24.65
CA ASN A 17 24.42 23.34 24.82
C ASN A 17 23.69 23.41 23.47
N ALA A 18 23.59 22.27 22.78
CA ALA A 18 22.80 22.13 21.56
C ALA A 18 21.32 21.98 21.93
N ASN A 19 20.67 23.10 22.28
CA ASN A 19 19.22 23.13 22.40
C ASN A 19 18.63 23.46 21.02
N ALA A 20 17.79 22.57 20.49
CA ALA A 20 16.98 22.87 19.33
C ALA A 20 16.10 24.10 19.63
N ARG A 21 16.20 25.14 18.80
CA ARG A 21 15.40 26.36 18.92
C ARG A 21 14.08 26.20 18.16
N VAL A 22 13.03 26.85 18.66
CA VAL A 22 11.77 27.03 17.93
C VAL A 22 11.75 28.44 17.34
N VAL A 23 11.65 28.54 16.01
CA VAL A 23 11.40 29.79 15.29
C VAL A 23 9.92 29.85 14.96
N ARG A 24 9.24 30.91 15.39
CA ARG A 24 7.79 31.07 15.17
C ARG A 24 7.47 31.98 13.99
N VAL A 25 6.50 31.60 13.19
CA VAL A 25 5.95 32.42 12.11
C VAL A 25 4.49 32.72 12.46
N PRO A 26 4.10 34.01 12.60
CA PRO A 26 4.83 35.20 12.13
C PRO A 26 5.73 35.93 13.16
N GLU A 27 5.81 35.48 14.42
CA GLU A 27 6.36 36.28 15.52
C GLU A 27 7.88 36.52 15.43
N ASP A 28 8.64 35.48 15.06
CA ASP A 28 10.09 35.55 14.91
C ASP A 28 10.52 35.77 13.44
N ALA A 29 9.68 35.41 12.48
CA ALA A 29 9.90 35.61 11.05
C ALA A 29 8.59 35.93 10.31
N SER A 30 8.61 36.89 9.39
CA SER A 30 7.39 37.39 8.72
C SER A 30 6.80 36.44 7.66
N THR A 31 7.57 35.44 7.19
CA THR A 31 7.14 34.44 6.19
C THR A 31 7.67 33.07 6.57
N ILE A 32 7.09 32.01 5.99
CA ILE A 32 7.56 30.65 6.22
C ILE A 32 8.99 30.48 5.67
N GLN A 33 9.27 31.02 4.48
CA GLN A 33 10.62 30.96 3.91
C GLN A 33 11.66 31.67 4.79
N ALA A 34 11.37 32.87 5.32
CA ALA A 34 12.30 33.57 6.19
C ALA A 34 12.56 32.79 7.50
N GLY A 35 11.55 32.07 8.00
CA GLY A 35 11.71 31.15 9.11
C GLY A 35 12.65 30.00 8.77
N LEU A 36 12.44 29.32 7.64
CA LEU A 36 13.30 28.24 7.13
C LEU A 36 14.76 28.68 6.95
N ASP A 37 14.99 29.86 6.37
CA ASP A 37 16.32 30.42 6.12
C ASP A 37 17.11 30.70 7.41
N SER A 38 16.41 30.86 8.54
CA SER A 38 17.01 31.16 9.84
C SER A 38 17.36 29.92 10.68
N LEU A 39 16.93 28.73 10.25
CA LEU A 39 17.07 27.49 11.04
C LEU A 39 18.53 27.02 11.11
N THR A 40 18.87 26.46 12.27
CA THR A 40 20.10 25.69 12.48
C THR A 40 19.77 24.21 12.70
N ASN A 41 20.77 23.34 12.56
CA ASN A 41 20.53 21.90 12.54
C ASN A 41 19.85 21.41 13.83
N GLY A 42 18.66 20.80 13.67
CA GLY A 42 17.81 20.31 14.74
C GLY A 42 16.68 21.26 15.15
N ASP A 43 16.66 22.49 14.63
CA ASP A 43 15.63 23.48 14.97
C ASP A 43 14.24 23.11 14.43
N THR A 44 13.23 23.72 15.04
CA THR A 44 11.82 23.62 14.63
C THR A 44 11.33 24.97 14.12
N LEU A 45 10.68 24.98 12.96
CA LEU A 45 9.83 26.05 12.49
C LEU A 45 8.39 25.78 12.93
N PHE A 46 7.83 26.63 13.78
CA PHE A 46 6.42 26.57 14.18
C PHE A 46 5.62 27.66 13.48
N VAL A 47 4.64 27.28 12.67
CA VAL A 47 3.72 28.25 12.05
C VAL A 47 2.47 28.33 12.92
N SER A 48 2.42 29.38 13.74
CA SER A 48 1.46 29.58 14.83
C SER A 48 0.12 30.14 14.38
N ARG A 49 -0.10 30.30 13.07
CA ARG A 49 -1.33 30.84 12.51
C ARG A 49 -1.82 29.98 11.37
N VAL A 50 -2.94 29.30 11.58
CA VAL A 50 -3.66 28.62 10.49
C VAL A 50 -4.07 29.65 9.42
N GLY A 51 -3.76 29.37 8.17
CA GLY A 51 -4.00 30.28 7.05
C GLY A 51 -3.38 29.79 5.75
N THR A 52 -3.59 30.55 4.67
CA THR A 52 -2.95 30.30 3.37
C THR A 52 -1.75 31.22 3.16
N TYR A 53 -0.60 30.60 2.93
CA TYR A 53 0.67 31.24 2.65
C TYR A 53 0.99 31.06 1.17
N GLN A 54 1.04 32.18 0.44
CA GLN A 54 1.33 32.21 -0.99
C GLN A 54 2.84 32.17 -1.23
N GLU A 55 3.44 31.00 -1.04
CA GLU A 55 4.89 30.80 -1.08
C GLU A 55 5.27 29.54 -1.86
N SER A 56 6.49 29.51 -2.39
CA SER A 56 7.17 28.31 -2.90
C SER A 56 8.42 28.12 -2.06
N LEU A 57 8.43 27.08 -1.22
CA LEU A 57 9.42 26.93 -0.17
C LEU A 57 10.68 26.20 -0.63
N VAL A 58 11.81 26.58 -0.05
CA VAL A 58 13.09 25.87 -0.14
C VAL A 58 13.55 25.54 1.27
N GLY A 59 13.58 24.24 1.60
CA GLY A 59 14.07 23.78 2.89
C GLY A 59 15.60 23.91 2.99
N PRO A 60 16.16 24.06 4.20
CA PRO A 60 17.60 24.11 4.40
C PRO A 60 18.24 22.72 4.33
N ALA A 61 19.53 22.65 3.97
CA ALA A 61 20.32 21.41 3.88
C ALA A 61 20.80 20.91 5.26
N ILE A 62 19.85 20.72 6.17
CA ILE A 62 20.05 20.31 7.57
C ILE A 62 18.93 19.38 8.03
N ARG A 63 19.04 18.83 9.25
CA ARG A 63 17.88 18.26 9.95
C ARG A 63 17.01 19.40 10.50
N PHE A 64 15.71 19.35 10.25
CA PHE A 64 14.76 20.31 10.81
C PHE A 64 13.35 19.74 10.92
N THR A 65 12.54 20.40 11.74
CA THR A 65 11.10 20.12 11.86
C THR A 65 10.29 21.34 11.42
N MET A 66 9.22 21.13 10.66
CA MET A 66 8.17 22.12 10.40
C MET A 66 6.89 21.64 11.06
N LEU A 67 6.29 22.46 11.91
CA LEU A 67 5.05 22.17 12.60
C LEU A 67 4.04 23.28 12.33
N GLY A 68 2.92 22.92 11.71
CA GLY A 68 1.75 23.78 11.60
C GLY A 68 0.92 23.71 12.87
N GLU A 69 0.39 24.85 13.30
CA GLU A 69 -0.74 24.86 14.21
C GLU A 69 -1.89 24.03 13.62
N PHE A 70 -2.53 23.23 14.47
CA PHE A 70 -3.59 22.31 14.08
C PHE A 70 -4.70 22.37 15.11
N ASP A 71 -5.88 22.79 14.67
CA ASP A 71 -7.10 22.74 15.48
C ASP A 71 -7.93 21.52 15.05
N ALA A 72 -7.82 20.44 15.84
CA ALA A 72 -8.52 19.19 15.60
C ALA A 72 -10.06 19.31 15.67
N ASP A 73 -10.58 20.38 16.28
CA ASP A 73 -12.01 20.56 16.53
C ASP A 73 -12.69 21.48 15.51
N SER A 74 -11.93 22.06 14.58
CA SER A 74 -12.47 22.91 13.53
C SER A 74 -13.03 22.09 12.36
N SER A 75 -14.29 22.34 11.97
CA SER A 75 -14.96 21.71 10.82
C SER A 75 -14.47 22.24 9.45
N ALA A 76 -13.41 23.05 9.43
CA ALA A 76 -12.90 23.73 8.24
C ALA A 76 -11.37 23.72 8.25
N ASN A 77 -10.79 22.77 7.50
CA ASN A 77 -9.40 22.75 7.03
C ASN A 77 -8.36 23.36 8.01
N SER A 78 -8.06 22.62 9.08
CA SER A 78 -7.18 22.99 10.19
C SER A 78 -5.68 22.97 9.90
N LEU A 79 -5.28 22.72 8.66
CA LEU A 79 -3.88 22.65 8.25
C LEU A 79 -3.35 24.04 7.88
N VAL A 80 -2.08 24.29 8.17
CA VAL A 80 -1.37 25.42 7.57
C VAL A 80 -1.22 25.16 6.07
N VAL A 81 -1.77 26.04 5.23
CA VAL A 81 -1.80 25.85 3.78
C VAL A 81 -0.68 26.63 3.14
N VAL A 82 0.18 25.94 2.37
CA VAL A 82 1.13 26.55 1.45
C VAL A 82 0.60 26.36 0.03
N ASP A 83 0.33 27.47 -0.64
CA ASP A 83 -0.32 27.52 -1.94
C ASP A 83 0.59 28.26 -2.93
N ALA A 84 1.14 27.53 -3.90
CA ALA A 84 2.08 28.09 -4.87
C ALA A 84 1.40 28.55 -6.18
N SER A 85 0.07 28.69 -6.20
CA SER A 85 -0.68 29.05 -7.42
C SER A 85 -0.28 30.40 -8.03
N SER A 86 0.19 31.35 -7.20
CA SER A 86 0.71 32.64 -7.68
C SER A 86 2.03 32.54 -8.45
N LEU A 87 2.67 31.37 -8.47
CA LEU A 87 3.99 31.12 -9.06
C LEU A 87 3.95 30.09 -10.20
N GLN A 88 2.76 29.84 -10.79
CA GLN A 88 2.56 28.89 -11.89
C GLN A 88 3.39 29.24 -13.14
N GLY A 89 3.70 28.23 -13.96
CA GLY A 89 4.48 28.36 -15.19
C GLY A 89 6.00 28.30 -14.99
N ILE A 90 6.48 28.15 -13.75
CA ILE A 90 7.91 28.03 -13.44
C ILE A 90 8.26 26.56 -13.16
N ASP A 91 8.75 25.89 -14.21
CA ASP A 91 9.09 24.45 -14.21
C ASP A 91 10.11 24.00 -13.16
N THR A 92 10.88 24.93 -12.60
CA THR A 92 11.92 24.64 -11.61
C THR A 92 11.44 24.72 -10.17
N LEU A 93 10.19 25.09 -9.91
CA LEU A 93 9.65 25.24 -8.56
C LEU A 93 8.85 24.01 -8.10
N ALA A 94 8.48 24.03 -6.82
CA ALA A 94 7.64 23.08 -6.12
C ALA A 94 6.90 23.86 -5.01
N VAL A 95 5.83 23.32 -4.43
CA VAL A 95 5.27 23.95 -3.22
C VAL A 95 6.31 23.94 -2.09
N ILE A 96 7.04 22.83 -1.94
CA ILE A 96 8.27 22.78 -1.16
C ILE A 96 9.35 21.94 -1.87
N SER A 97 10.57 22.49 -1.93
CA SER A 97 11.76 21.82 -2.44
C SER A 97 12.73 21.52 -1.30
N LEU A 98 13.12 20.26 -1.13
CA LEU A 98 14.11 19.83 -0.13
C LEU A 98 15.45 19.51 -0.81
N PRO A 99 16.56 20.13 -0.40
CA PRO A 99 17.88 19.93 -1.03
C PRO A 99 18.58 18.65 -0.53
N PRO A 100 19.71 18.27 -1.17
CA PRO A 100 20.65 17.27 -0.63
C PRO A 100 21.00 17.51 0.84
N PHE A 101 21.21 16.44 1.60
CA PHE A 101 21.57 16.44 3.03
C PHE A 101 20.46 16.93 3.98
N ALA A 102 19.31 17.35 3.46
CA ALA A 102 18.17 17.69 4.29
C ALA A 102 17.60 16.43 4.96
N SER A 103 17.11 16.58 6.18
CA SER A 103 16.27 15.59 6.87
C SER A 103 15.08 16.31 7.48
N ALA A 104 13.96 16.31 6.75
CA ALA A 104 12.80 17.11 7.09
C ALA A 104 11.72 16.26 7.77
N THR A 105 11.22 16.73 8.90
CA THR A 105 9.94 16.28 9.47
C THR A 105 8.93 17.40 9.33
N ILE A 106 7.80 17.15 8.69
CA ILE A 106 6.77 18.15 8.41
C ILE A 106 5.44 17.62 8.92
N GLU A 107 4.79 18.40 9.78
CA GLU A 107 3.54 18.00 10.42
C GLU A 107 2.47 19.10 10.30
N ASN A 108 1.23 18.70 10.00
CA ASN A 108 0.06 19.59 9.93
C ASN A 108 0.09 20.65 8.81
N PHE A 109 0.61 20.27 7.64
CA PHE A 109 0.65 21.15 6.46
C PHE A 109 -0.21 20.63 5.31
N CYS A 110 -0.78 21.57 4.57
CA CYS A 110 -1.33 21.34 3.25
C CYS A 110 -0.42 21.97 2.19
N PHE A 111 0.05 21.18 1.22
CA PHE A 111 0.82 21.65 0.06
C PHE A 111 -0.05 21.53 -1.19
N ARG A 112 -0.42 22.65 -1.82
CA ARG A 112 -1.43 22.62 -2.88
C ARG A 112 -1.27 23.57 -4.06
N ASN A 113 -2.12 23.33 -5.07
CA ASN A 113 -2.42 24.20 -6.20
C ASN A 113 -1.21 24.60 -7.05
N PHE A 114 -0.40 23.60 -7.41
CA PHE A 114 0.82 23.82 -8.19
C PHE A 114 0.89 22.92 -9.42
N ASP A 115 1.29 23.50 -10.56
CA ASP A 115 1.32 22.81 -11.86
C ASP A 115 2.48 21.80 -12.00
N ARG A 116 3.32 21.69 -10.98
CA ARG A 116 4.44 20.75 -10.87
C ARG A 116 4.39 19.91 -9.59
N TYR A 117 5.30 20.13 -8.64
CA TYR A 117 5.52 19.24 -7.51
C TYR A 117 4.88 19.80 -6.24
N GLY A 118 4.17 18.97 -5.49
CA GLY A 118 3.83 19.28 -4.09
C GLY A 118 5.10 19.30 -3.26
N VAL A 119 5.78 18.15 -3.16
CA VAL A 119 7.08 18.01 -2.50
C VAL A 119 8.10 17.52 -3.52
N ARG A 120 9.11 18.35 -3.80
CA ARG A 120 10.26 17.95 -4.60
C ARG A 120 11.43 17.64 -3.68
N SER A 121 11.81 16.36 -3.59
CA SER A 121 12.86 15.94 -2.67
C SER A 121 14.17 15.60 -3.38
N ARG A 122 15.25 16.04 -2.76
CA ARG A 122 16.62 15.52 -2.88
C ARG A 122 17.19 15.22 -1.49
N ALA A 123 16.33 15.08 -0.48
CA ALA A 123 16.70 14.96 0.92
C ALA A 123 17.11 13.53 1.29
N ASP A 124 17.94 13.37 2.32
CA ASP A 124 18.31 12.07 2.90
C ASP A 124 17.10 11.42 3.60
N SER A 125 16.17 12.23 4.12
CA SER A 125 14.90 11.73 4.63
C SER A 125 13.80 12.78 4.56
N VAL A 126 12.57 12.29 4.35
CA VAL A 126 11.35 13.09 4.39
C VAL A 126 10.33 12.35 5.24
N THR A 127 9.88 12.97 6.32
CA THR A 127 8.76 12.48 7.14
C THR A 127 7.62 13.48 7.05
N LEU A 128 6.45 13.04 6.57
CA LEU A 128 5.22 13.82 6.57
C LEU A 128 4.24 13.18 7.57
N ARG A 129 3.64 13.98 8.45
CA ARG A 129 2.58 13.54 9.35
C ARG A 129 1.38 14.45 9.27
N ASN A 130 0.19 13.87 9.17
CA ASN A 130 -1.05 14.64 9.11
C ASN A 130 -1.00 15.73 8.03
N CYS A 131 -0.44 15.39 6.87
CA CYS A 131 -0.27 16.32 5.75
C CYS A 131 -1.28 16.05 4.63
N LEU A 132 -1.68 17.11 3.94
CA LEU A 132 -2.50 17.06 2.75
C LEU A 132 -1.70 17.53 1.53
N ILE A 133 -1.52 16.66 0.54
CA ILE A 133 -0.99 17.02 -0.78
C ILE A 133 -2.17 17.10 -1.74
N ASP A 134 -2.46 18.29 -2.26
CA ASP A 134 -3.73 18.55 -2.96
C ASP A 134 -3.54 19.29 -4.28
N SER A 135 -4.14 18.79 -5.36
CA SER A 135 -4.28 19.54 -6.61
C SER A 135 -2.91 19.98 -7.19
N VAL A 136 -1.97 19.03 -7.21
CA VAL A 136 -0.63 19.20 -7.78
C VAL A 136 -0.40 18.23 -8.92
N ARG A 137 0.51 18.53 -9.85
CA ARG A 137 0.79 17.58 -10.94
C ARG A 137 1.50 16.33 -10.44
N TRP A 138 2.48 16.46 -9.56
CA TRP A 138 3.24 15.38 -8.93
C TRP A 138 3.14 15.56 -7.42
N GLY A 139 2.80 14.52 -6.65
CA GLY A 139 2.67 14.61 -5.20
C GLY A 139 4.02 14.80 -4.52
N VAL A 140 4.62 13.70 -4.05
CA VAL A 140 6.00 13.65 -3.56
C VAL A 140 6.88 13.00 -4.62
N ARG A 141 7.85 13.73 -5.14
CA ARG A 141 8.80 13.21 -6.12
C ARG A 141 10.22 13.34 -5.63
N ASP A 142 10.88 12.19 -5.55
CA ASP A 142 12.31 12.09 -5.35
C ASP A 142 13.08 12.25 -6.66
N LEU A 143 14.25 12.90 -6.58
CA LEU A 143 15.11 13.20 -7.70
C LEU A 143 16.55 12.70 -7.51
N LEU A 144 16.90 12.04 -6.40
CA LEU A 144 18.23 11.47 -6.19
C LEU A 144 18.24 9.95 -6.36
N ASP A 145 19.02 9.48 -7.34
CA ASP A 145 19.28 8.06 -7.55
C ASP A 145 20.40 7.59 -6.60
N ASN A 146 20.30 6.34 -6.11
CA ASN A 146 21.36 5.64 -5.35
C ASN A 146 21.74 6.24 -3.99
N ILE A 147 20.79 6.89 -3.32
CA ILE A 147 20.91 7.26 -1.91
C ILE A 147 19.91 6.38 -1.15
N GLU A 148 20.28 5.87 0.02
CA GLU A 148 19.35 5.08 0.85
C GLU A 148 18.35 5.99 1.59
N SER A 149 17.74 6.93 0.87
CA SER A 149 16.84 7.90 1.49
C SER A 149 15.55 7.21 1.92
N VAL A 150 14.95 7.72 2.99
CA VAL A 150 13.73 7.14 3.56
C VAL A 150 12.60 8.16 3.55
N PHE A 151 11.52 7.79 2.87
CA PHE A 151 10.28 8.56 2.81
C PHE A 151 9.26 7.91 3.75
N LYS A 152 8.76 8.67 4.73
CA LYS A 152 7.80 8.20 5.73
C LYS A 152 6.55 9.08 5.71
N PHE A 153 5.40 8.48 5.48
CA PHE A 153 4.11 9.18 5.50
C PHE A 153 3.20 8.55 6.54
N GLU A 154 2.62 9.38 7.40
CA GLU A 154 1.73 8.94 8.46
C GLU A 154 0.49 9.83 8.48
N ASN A 155 -0.69 9.22 8.41
CA ASN A 155 -1.97 9.96 8.38
C ASN A 155 -2.02 11.06 7.29
N CYS A 156 -1.43 10.80 6.12
CA CYS A 156 -1.37 11.78 5.03
C CYS A 156 -2.46 11.50 3.98
N HIS A 157 -2.94 12.56 3.33
CA HIS A 157 -3.90 12.45 2.24
C HIS A 157 -3.32 13.06 0.96
N PHE A 158 -3.32 12.29 -0.11
CA PHE A 158 -2.92 12.71 -1.45
C PHE A 158 -4.18 12.72 -2.33
N ARG A 159 -4.59 13.89 -2.81
CA ARG A 159 -5.79 14.02 -3.66
C ARG A 159 -5.59 15.03 -4.78
N GLY A 160 -6.33 14.87 -5.87
CA GLY A 160 -6.20 15.77 -7.02
C GLY A 160 -4.79 15.76 -7.62
N ILE A 161 -4.01 14.69 -7.38
CA ILE A 161 -2.71 14.54 -8.00
C ILE A 161 -2.93 14.14 -9.46
N ARG A 162 -2.16 14.67 -10.42
CA ARG A 162 -2.31 14.31 -11.84
C ARG A 162 -1.43 13.15 -12.30
N TRP A 163 -0.19 13.06 -11.84
CA TRP A 163 0.75 11.97 -12.10
C TRP A 163 0.95 11.19 -10.78
N HIS A 164 2.13 10.62 -10.55
CA HIS A 164 2.45 9.89 -9.34
C HIS A 164 2.19 10.72 -8.07
N ALA A 165 1.39 10.17 -7.15
CA ALA A 165 1.23 10.66 -5.79
C ALA A 165 2.55 10.53 -5.03
N VAL A 166 3.28 9.42 -5.25
CA VAL A 166 4.61 9.20 -4.72
C VAL A 166 5.48 8.51 -5.77
N LEU A 167 6.64 9.08 -6.07
CA LEU A 167 7.66 8.43 -6.88
C LEU A 167 9.00 8.53 -6.15
N THR A 168 9.50 7.41 -5.66
CA THR A 168 10.87 7.31 -5.13
C THR A 168 11.83 6.82 -6.22
N ARG A 169 13.09 7.24 -6.18
CA ARG A 169 14.11 6.76 -7.12
C ARG A 169 14.71 5.42 -6.65
N PRO A 170 15.37 4.66 -7.55
CA PRO A 170 16.05 3.40 -7.18
C PRO A 170 16.99 3.56 -5.98
N GLY A 171 16.87 2.65 -5.01
CA GLY A 171 17.63 2.66 -3.76
C GLY A 171 16.91 3.32 -2.57
N ASN A 172 15.85 4.10 -2.79
CA ASN A 172 15.13 4.80 -1.73
C ASN A 172 13.94 3.99 -1.21
N SER A 173 13.76 3.99 0.11
CA SER A 173 12.69 3.24 0.78
C SER A 173 11.45 4.11 1.03
N LEU A 174 10.27 3.50 0.93
CA LEU A 174 8.98 4.13 1.21
C LEU A 174 8.25 3.41 2.35
N ILE A 175 7.79 4.17 3.33
CA ILE A 175 6.91 3.71 4.40
C ILE A 175 5.68 4.62 4.41
N ALA A 176 4.50 4.08 4.14
CA ALA A 176 3.24 4.81 4.26
C ALA A 176 2.30 4.08 5.22
N LYS A 177 1.76 4.81 6.20
CA LYS A 177 0.83 4.29 7.20
C LYS A 177 -0.39 5.17 7.34
N ARG A 178 -1.58 4.57 7.36
CA ARG A 178 -2.85 5.31 7.53
C ARG A 178 -3.03 6.44 6.51
N CYS A 179 -2.50 6.25 5.29
CA CYS A 179 -2.55 7.26 4.25
C CYS A 179 -3.71 7.01 3.30
N LYS A 180 -4.26 8.09 2.73
CA LYS A 180 -5.28 8.05 1.69
C LYS A 180 -4.68 8.53 0.37
N PHE A 181 -4.84 7.75 -0.68
CA PHE A 181 -4.39 8.08 -2.03
C PHE A 181 -5.61 8.11 -2.95
N ASN A 182 -5.87 9.27 -3.54
CA ASN A 182 -6.97 9.50 -4.46
C ASN A 182 -6.45 9.98 -5.81
N GLY A 183 -6.34 9.04 -6.75
CA GLY A 183 -6.07 9.28 -8.16
C GLY A 183 -4.64 9.74 -8.49
N ALA A 184 -4.23 9.38 -9.71
CA ALA A 184 -2.96 9.71 -10.34
C ALA A 184 -3.12 9.56 -11.88
N PRO A 185 -4.06 10.29 -12.47
CA PRO A 185 -4.71 9.99 -13.73
C PRO A 185 -3.79 9.77 -14.92
N GLU A 186 -2.76 10.59 -15.01
CA GLU A 186 -1.87 10.66 -16.15
C GLU A 186 -0.63 9.76 -15.95
N SER A 187 -0.57 8.95 -14.91
CA SER A 187 0.56 8.04 -14.63
C SER A 187 0.16 6.57 -14.68
N ASP A 188 1.15 5.71 -14.92
CA ASP A 188 0.93 4.26 -14.93
C ASP A 188 0.71 3.71 -13.51
N PHE A 189 1.31 4.33 -12.49
CA PHE A 189 1.17 3.93 -11.08
C PHE A 189 1.01 5.15 -10.15
N ALA A 190 0.06 5.14 -9.22
CA ALA A 190 -0.05 6.23 -8.23
C ALA A 190 1.15 6.29 -7.27
N ILE A 191 1.63 5.14 -6.83
CA ILE A 191 2.83 5.00 -6.01
C ILE A 191 3.85 4.12 -6.72
N VAL A 192 5.09 4.60 -6.78
CA VAL A 192 6.24 3.80 -7.25
C VAL A 192 7.37 3.87 -6.25
N SER A 193 7.91 2.70 -5.87
CA SER A 193 9.16 2.60 -5.10
C SER A 193 10.06 1.48 -5.59
N SER A 194 11.37 1.74 -5.61
CA SER A 194 12.40 0.85 -6.19
C SER A 194 13.47 0.35 -5.18
N ASN A 195 13.06 0.16 -3.92
CA ASN A 195 13.77 -0.49 -2.81
C ASN A 195 12.68 -0.96 -1.81
N ARG A 196 12.97 -1.14 -0.52
CA ARG A 196 11.96 -1.50 0.50
C ARG A 196 10.71 -0.61 0.44
N MET A 197 9.55 -1.25 0.34
CA MET A 197 8.24 -0.59 0.43
C MET A 197 7.43 -1.20 1.58
N THR A 198 6.88 -0.36 2.45
CA THR A 198 5.95 -0.78 3.51
C THR A 198 4.71 0.09 3.46
N ILE A 199 3.59 -0.49 3.08
CA ILE A 199 2.28 0.17 3.02
C ILE A 199 1.37 -0.53 4.01
N ASP A 200 0.87 0.20 5.00
CA ASP A 200 0.04 -0.38 6.06
C ASP A 200 -1.17 0.50 6.34
N SER A 201 -2.35 -0.12 6.48
CA SER A 201 -3.60 0.59 6.81
C SER A 201 -3.93 1.75 5.86
N CYS A 202 -3.55 1.65 4.58
CA CYS A 202 -3.75 2.70 3.59
C CYS A 202 -5.00 2.46 2.74
N ILE A 203 -5.61 3.53 2.25
CA ILE A 203 -6.79 3.47 1.38
C ILE A 203 -6.42 4.07 0.02
N PHE A 204 -6.69 3.31 -1.02
CA PHE A 204 -6.49 3.68 -2.41
C PHE A 204 -7.84 3.73 -3.11
N THR A 205 -8.24 4.93 -3.52
CA THR A 205 -9.48 5.16 -4.27
C THR A 205 -9.13 5.74 -5.63
N SER A 206 -9.78 5.26 -6.69
CA SER A 206 -9.57 5.83 -8.02
C SER A 206 -10.59 6.94 -8.30
N ALA A 207 -10.08 8.02 -8.86
CA ALA A 207 -10.78 8.82 -9.85
C ALA A 207 -9.81 8.97 -11.03
N PRO A 208 -10.25 8.79 -12.28
CA PRO A 208 -10.65 7.53 -12.93
C PRO A 208 -9.50 6.84 -13.69
N HIS A 209 -8.49 6.20 -13.08
CA HIS A 209 -7.28 5.78 -13.83
C HIS A 209 -6.48 4.58 -13.29
N ARG A 210 -5.51 4.20 -14.15
CA ARG A 210 -4.40 3.20 -14.15
C ARG A 210 -3.76 2.87 -12.78
N ALA A 211 -2.96 1.81 -12.74
CA ALA A 211 -2.55 1.08 -11.54
C ALA A 211 -2.18 1.91 -10.30
N LEU A 212 -2.36 1.31 -9.12
CA LEU A 212 -2.25 2.02 -7.85
C LEU A 212 -0.84 1.93 -7.27
N LEU A 213 -0.20 0.77 -7.38
CA LEU A 213 1.08 0.53 -6.73
C LEU A 213 2.01 -0.28 -7.63
N GLY A 214 3.18 0.28 -7.91
CA GLY A 214 4.29 -0.39 -8.57
C GLY A 214 5.49 -0.46 -7.61
N ALA A 215 5.97 -1.65 -7.32
CA ALA A 215 7.17 -1.83 -6.51
C ALA A 215 8.22 -2.63 -7.25
N SER A 216 9.49 -2.30 -7.02
CA SER A 216 10.61 -3.13 -7.48
C SER A 216 11.75 -3.11 -6.49
N ARG A 217 12.53 -4.20 -6.43
CA ARG A 217 13.74 -4.35 -5.61
C ARG A 217 13.52 -4.18 -4.11
N GLY A 218 14.17 -5.01 -3.31
CA GLY A 218 14.03 -5.03 -1.87
C GLY A 218 12.72 -5.68 -1.38
N PRO A 219 12.63 -5.94 -0.06
CA PRO A 219 11.45 -6.57 0.50
C PRO A 219 10.25 -5.60 0.54
N HIS A 220 9.07 -6.13 0.24
CA HIS A 220 7.83 -5.38 0.18
C HIS A 220 6.79 -5.95 1.14
N SER A 221 6.10 -5.07 1.86
CA SER A 221 5.00 -5.43 2.76
C SER A 221 3.81 -4.51 2.52
N ILE A 222 2.68 -5.10 2.16
CA ILE A 222 1.41 -4.39 1.92
C ILE A 222 0.35 -5.06 2.78
N THR A 223 -0.10 -4.37 3.82
CA THR A 223 -0.98 -4.95 4.84
C THR A 223 -2.15 -4.06 5.21
N ASN A 224 -3.30 -4.67 5.51
CA ASN A 224 -4.47 -3.97 6.04
C ASN A 224 -4.95 -2.81 5.14
N CYS A 225 -4.67 -2.87 3.84
CA CYS A 225 -4.99 -1.81 2.89
C CYS A 225 -6.31 -2.09 2.16
N VAL A 226 -6.93 -1.02 1.67
CA VAL A 226 -8.09 -1.10 0.79
C VAL A 226 -7.74 -0.54 -0.57
N PHE A 227 -8.04 -1.31 -1.62
CA PHE A 227 -7.90 -0.93 -3.01
C PHE A 227 -9.29 -0.96 -3.67
N GLY A 228 -9.69 0.15 -4.27
CA GLY A 228 -10.86 0.22 -5.12
C GLY A 228 -12.02 1.10 -4.58
N PRO A 229 -13.02 1.42 -5.42
CA PRO A 229 -13.15 1.01 -6.82
C PRO A 229 -12.03 1.59 -7.69
N ALA A 230 -11.49 0.77 -8.59
CA ALA A 230 -10.38 1.08 -9.51
C ALA A 230 -10.77 0.70 -10.94
N TYR A 231 -10.42 1.53 -11.93
CA TYR A 231 -10.76 1.28 -13.33
C TYR A 231 -9.52 1.45 -14.23
N ILE A 232 -9.11 0.35 -14.86
CA ILE A 232 -7.96 0.31 -15.77
C ILE A 232 -8.42 -0.24 -17.13
N ASP A 233 -8.59 0.66 -18.11
CA ASP A 233 -8.94 0.30 -19.49
C ASP A 233 -7.75 -0.18 -20.32
N TYR A 234 -6.53 0.21 -19.95
CA TYR A 234 -5.28 -0.22 -20.56
C TYR A 234 -4.09 0.04 -19.62
N GLY A 235 -3.22 -0.95 -19.39
CA GLY A 235 -2.00 -0.75 -18.61
C GLY A 235 -1.61 -1.93 -17.71
N PRO A 236 -0.77 -1.69 -16.69
CA PRO A 236 -0.30 -2.71 -15.75
C PRO A 236 -1.38 -3.23 -14.80
N SER A 237 -1.00 -4.15 -13.90
CA SER A 237 -1.88 -4.66 -12.83
C SER A 237 -2.15 -3.60 -11.77
N ILE A 238 -3.30 -3.65 -11.07
CA ILE A 238 -3.65 -2.64 -10.05
C ILE A 238 -2.56 -2.53 -8.97
N VAL A 239 -2.06 -3.68 -8.51
CA VAL A 239 -0.85 -3.79 -7.71
C VAL A 239 0.14 -4.67 -8.45
N GLU A 240 1.33 -4.15 -8.72
CA GLU A 240 2.40 -4.86 -9.42
C GLU A 240 3.69 -4.79 -8.59
N ILE A 241 4.24 -5.96 -8.27
CA ILE A 241 5.47 -6.11 -7.50
C ILE A 241 6.46 -6.89 -8.35
N GLY A 242 7.59 -6.28 -8.72
CA GLY A 242 8.59 -6.90 -9.61
C GLY A 242 10.02 -6.89 -9.07
N HIS A 243 10.62 -8.08 -8.95
CA HIS A 243 12.07 -8.36 -8.82
C HIS A 243 12.73 -8.03 -7.45
N GLN A 244 13.57 -8.95 -6.96
CA GLN A 244 14.37 -9.03 -5.71
C GLN A 244 13.70 -8.62 -4.39
N GLY A 245 13.45 -9.57 -3.48
CA GLY A 245 13.10 -9.36 -2.07
C GLY A 245 11.83 -10.12 -1.64
N ALA A 246 11.76 -10.47 -0.34
CA ALA A 246 10.56 -11.09 0.23
C ALA A 246 9.32 -10.18 0.10
N VAL A 247 8.18 -10.77 -0.29
CA VAL A 247 6.91 -10.07 -0.49
C VAL A 247 5.85 -10.62 0.45
N THR A 248 5.24 -9.74 1.24
CA THR A 248 4.07 -10.05 2.07
C THR A 248 2.90 -9.16 1.66
N ILE A 249 1.82 -9.76 1.17
CA ILE A 249 0.54 -9.13 0.87
C ILE A 249 -0.50 -9.76 1.79
N ALA A 250 -0.90 -9.06 2.85
CA ALA A 250 -1.77 -9.67 3.86
C ALA A 250 -2.92 -8.79 4.33
N ASN A 251 -4.09 -9.40 4.55
CA ASN A 251 -5.28 -8.75 5.10
C ASN A 251 -5.73 -7.51 4.32
N ASN A 252 -5.55 -7.50 3.00
CA ASN A 252 -5.99 -6.39 2.14
C ASN A 252 -7.37 -6.68 1.55
N ALA A 253 -8.11 -5.63 1.23
CA ALA A 253 -9.38 -5.69 0.51
C ALA A 253 -9.26 -5.05 -0.87
N PHE A 254 -9.54 -5.79 -1.93
CA PHE A 254 -9.65 -5.34 -3.31
C PHE A 254 -11.13 -5.38 -3.70
N LEU A 255 -11.74 -4.21 -3.86
CA LEU A 255 -13.19 -4.06 -3.95
C LEU A 255 -13.57 -3.38 -5.26
N ASP A 256 -14.44 -4.01 -6.05
CA ASP A 256 -14.98 -3.44 -7.29
C ASP A 256 -13.87 -2.97 -8.26
N CYS A 257 -12.82 -3.77 -8.36
CA CYS A 257 -11.65 -3.49 -9.19
C CYS A 257 -11.86 -3.97 -10.63
N GLU A 258 -11.87 -3.03 -11.59
CA GLU A 258 -11.86 -3.29 -13.02
C GLU A 258 -10.42 -3.22 -13.58
N TYR A 259 -9.92 -4.33 -14.10
CA TYR A 259 -8.49 -4.49 -14.42
C TYR A 259 -8.23 -4.81 -15.90
N TYR A 260 -7.07 -4.39 -16.42
CA TYR A 260 -6.59 -4.77 -17.74
C TYR A 260 -5.72 -6.03 -17.71
N ALA A 261 -4.70 -6.06 -16.85
CA ALA A 261 -3.82 -7.21 -16.63
C ALA A 261 -4.34 -8.05 -15.45
N HIS A 262 -3.89 -7.78 -14.23
CA HIS A 262 -4.39 -8.44 -13.02
C HIS A 262 -4.82 -7.41 -11.96
N VAL A 263 -5.51 -7.86 -10.91
CA VAL A 263 -5.66 -7.05 -9.69
C VAL A 263 -4.34 -7.03 -8.94
N LEU A 264 -3.73 -8.20 -8.76
CA LEU A 264 -2.44 -8.35 -8.10
C LEU A 264 -1.51 -9.19 -8.97
N SER A 265 -0.34 -8.65 -9.28
CA SER A 265 0.75 -9.36 -9.94
C SER A 265 2.01 -9.28 -9.08
N VAL A 266 2.59 -10.45 -8.79
CA VAL A 266 3.84 -10.57 -8.03
C VAL A 266 4.82 -11.40 -8.85
N ILE A 267 5.93 -10.79 -9.22
CA ILE A 267 7.04 -11.43 -9.93
C ILE A 267 8.27 -11.34 -9.01
N SER A 268 8.69 -12.45 -8.41
CA SER A 268 9.84 -12.49 -7.50
C SER A 268 11.12 -12.99 -8.18
N ASP A 269 12.25 -13.02 -7.46
CA ASP A 269 13.53 -13.55 -7.92
C ASP A 269 14.00 -14.78 -7.10
N LEU A 270 15.14 -15.32 -7.54
CA LEU A 270 16.05 -16.22 -6.81
C LEU A 270 16.11 -16.01 -5.29
N GLY A 271 15.34 -16.83 -4.56
CA GLY A 271 15.46 -17.03 -3.11
C GLY A 271 14.47 -16.24 -2.25
N ASP A 272 13.48 -15.58 -2.85
CA ASP A 272 12.51 -14.75 -2.14
C ASP A 272 11.23 -15.52 -1.76
N SER A 273 10.71 -15.26 -0.56
CA SER A 273 9.40 -15.77 -0.12
C SER A 273 8.27 -14.84 -0.58
N VAL A 274 7.19 -15.41 -1.11
CA VAL A 274 5.95 -14.71 -1.44
C VAL A 274 4.83 -15.23 -0.56
N GLU A 275 4.25 -14.35 0.26
CA GLU A 275 3.12 -14.64 1.14
C GLU A 275 1.93 -13.76 0.73
N ILE A 276 0.84 -14.40 0.30
CA ILE A 276 -0.43 -13.75 -0.04
C ILE A 276 -1.50 -14.38 0.86
N VAL A 277 -1.80 -13.71 1.98
CA VAL A 277 -2.56 -14.32 3.08
C VAL A 277 -3.71 -13.44 3.57
N GLY A 278 -4.91 -13.99 3.74
CA GLY A 278 -6.01 -13.27 4.39
C GLY A 278 -6.62 -12.14 3.54
N ASN A 279 -6.34 -12.07 2.25
CA ASN A 279 -6.83 -10.97 1.40
C ASN A 279 -8.26 -11.27 0.91
N THR A 280 -9.05 -10.23 0.69
CA THR A 280 -10.38 -10.32 0.09
C THR A 280 -10.39 -9.64 -1.27
N PHE A 281 -10.83 -10.35 -2.29
CA PHE A 281 -11.11 -9.86 -3.64
C PHE A 281 -12.61 -9.96 -3.88
N GLU A 282 -13.32 -8.83 -3.91
CA GLU A 282 -14.77 -8.78 -4.06
C GLU A 282 -15.14 -8.04 -5.35
N GLN A 283 -15.90 -8.70 -6.22
CA GLN A 283 -16.44 -8.14 -7.46
C GLN A 283 -15.39 -7.60 -8.44
N CYS A 284 -14.16 -8.14 -8.39
CA CYS A 284 -13.11 -7.80 -9.33
C CYS A 284 -13.38 -8.41 -10.71
N ARG A 285 -13.22 -7.64 -11.79
CA ARG A 285 -13.53 -8.09 -13.16
C ARG A 285 -12.60 -7.46 -14.20
N PRO A 286 -12.40 -8.10 -15.37
CA PRO A 286 -11.69 -7.45 -16.47
C PRO A 286 -12.45 -6.20 -16.90
N ALA A 287 -11.71 -5.15 -17.27
CA ALA A 287 -12.31 -3.94 -17.79
C ALA A 287 -13.06 -4.22 -19.11
N PRO A 288 -14.15 -3.49 -19.42
CA PRO A 288 -14.94 -3.69 -20.62
C PRO A 288 -14.09 -3.63 -21.90
N GLY A 289 -14.16 -4.66 -22.73
CA GLY A 289 -13.45 -4.73 -24.01
C GLY A 289 -12.02 -5.26 -23.94
N VAL A 290 -11.52 -5.64 -22.75
CA VAL A 290 -10.25 -6.36 -22.62
C VAL A 290 -10.49 -7.84 -23.00
N PRO A 291 -9.71 -8.41 -23.94
CA PRO A 291 -9.79 -9.83 -24.24
C PRO A 291 -9.50 -10.61 -22.96
N SER A 292 -10.28 -11.66 -22.69
CA SER A 292 -10.41 -12.29 -21.37
C SER A 292 -9.14 -12.92 -20.78
N ALA A 293 -7.97 -12.76 -21.40
CA ALA A 293 -6.74 -13.52 -21.18
C ALA A 293 -6.24 -13.62 -19.73
N PHE A 294 -6.60 -12.68 -18.84
CA PHE A 294 -5.99 -12.53 -17.53
C PHE A 294 -6.94 -12.76 -16.34
N GLY A 295 -6.43 -13.33 -15.24
CA GLY A 295 -7.15 -13.50 -13.97
C GLY A 295 -6.88 -12.44 -12.90
N VAL A 296 -7.47 -12.61 -11.71
CA VAL A 296 -7.39 -11.64 -10.60
C VAL A 296 -5.98 -11.58 -9.99
N LEU A 297 -5.35 -12.73 -9.78
CA LEU A 297 -4.02 -12.86 -9.17
C LEU A 297 -3.04 -13.53 -10.13
N ALA A 298 -1.83 -12.97 -10.29
CA ALA A 298 -0.69 -13.60 -10.95
C ALA A 298 0.54 -13.68 -10.02
N VAL A 299 1.17 -14.85 -9.94
CA VAL A 299 2.36 -15.08 -9.10
C VAL A 299 3.41 -15.88 -9.86
N GLU A 300 4.51 -15.22 -10.20
CA GLU A 300 5.67 -15.82 -10.87
C GLU A 300 6.87 -15.86 -9.92
N THR A 301 7.42 -17.05 -9.67
CA THR A 301 8.61 -17.24 -8.80
C THR A 301 9.67 -18.09 -9.51
N PRO A 302 10.86 -17.55 -9.85
CA PRO A 302 11.71 -18.18 -10.85
C PRO A 302 12.70 -19.26 -10.40
N THR A 303 12.83 -19.72 -9.14
CA THR A 303 14.10 -20.44 -8.78
C THR A 303 14.30 -21.24 -7.48
N PRO A 304 15.38 -22.10 -7.43
CA PRO A 304 15.70 -23.15 -6.44
C PRO A 304 16.56 -22.74 -5.22
N GLY A 305 16.09 -23.00 -3.99
CA GLY A 305 16.82 -23.25 -2.74
C GLY A 305 15.92 -23.12 -1.48
N LEU A 306 15.66 -24.25 -0.78
CA LEU A 306 15.10 -24.39 0.60
C LEU A 306 13.72 -23.77 0.92
N GLU A 307 12.73 -24.65 1.16
CA GLU A 307 11.52 -24.50 2.01
C GLU A 307 10.54 -23.32 1.82
N ARG A 308 10.85 -22.30 1.00
CA ARG A 308 10.03 -21.07 0.88
C ARG A 308 9.50 -20.87 -0.54
N GLY A 309 8.41 -21.58 -0.86
CA GLY A 309 7.62 -21.34 -2.09
C GLY A 309 6.63 -20.17 -1.92
N ALA A 310 5.73 -20.00 -2.90
CA ALA A 310 4.60 -19.09 -2.75
C ALA A 310 3.54 -19.71 -1.81
N LEU A 311 3.17 -19.00 -0.75
CA LEU A 311 2.04 -19.32 0.12
C LEU A 311 0.86 -18.42 -0.26
N ILE A 312 -0.19 -19.02 -0.80
CA ILE A 312 -1.46 -18.35 -1.09
C ILE A 312 -2.50 -18.99 -0.18
N SER A 313 -2.83 -18.33 0.92
CA SER A 313 -3.72 -18.94 1.91
C SER A 313 -4.74 -18.00 2.50
N GLN A 314 -5.89 -18.56 2.90
CA GLN A 314 -6.89 -17.79 3.65
C GLN A 314 -7.43 -16.57 2.88
N ASN A 315 -7.33 -16.57 1.55
CA ASN A 315 -7.86 -15.49 0.74
C ASN A 315 -9.31 -15.79 0.35
N ASN A 316 -10.12 -14.73 0.23
CA ASN A 316 -11.52 -14.79 -0.18
C ASN A 316 -11.65 -14.17 -1.58
N PHE A 317 -12.19 -14.92 -2.53
CA PHE A 317 -12.54 -14.48 -3.87
C PHE A 317 -14.06 -14.56 -4.00
N ILE A 318 -14.72 -13.42 -4.19
CA ILE A 318 -16.17 -13.31 -4.09
C ILE A 318 -16.72 -12.59 -5.31
N GLY A 319 -17.38 -13.33 -6.19
CA GLY A 319 -18.02 -12.78 -7.39
C GLY A 319 -17.03 -12.16 -8.37
N CYS A 320 -15.78 -12.63 -8.36
CA CYS A 320 -14.78 -12.22 -9.31
C CYS A 320 -15.04 -12.85 -10.69
N SER A 321 -14.50 -12.26 -11.75
CA SER A 321 -14.55 -12.81 -13.10
C SER A 321 -13.21 -12.61 -13.81
N GLY A 322 -12.95 -13.38 -14.87
CA GLY A 322 -11.67 -13.40 -15.60
C GLY A 322 -11.49 -14.70 -16.37
N ASN A 323 -10.30 -14.94 -16.93
CA ASN A 323 -9.95 -16.27 -17.44
C ASN A 323 -9.62 -17.24 -16.30
N ASN A 324 -9.18 -16.76 -15.13
CA ASN A 324 -8.97 -17.54 -13.90
C ASN A 324 -9.13 -16.63 -12.65
N ALA A 325 -9.48 -17.16 -11.47
CA ALA A 325 -9.40 -16.36 -10.23
C ALA A 325 -7.94 -16.22 -9.78
N VAL A 326 -7.15 -17.27 -10.01
CA VAL A 326 -5.69 -17.25 -9.90
C VAL A 326 -5.10 -17.73 -11.22
N ASP A 327 -4.38 -16.84 -11.90
CA ASP A 327 -3.83 -17.00 -13.24
C ASP A 327 -2.30 -17.05 -13.20
N ASP A 328 -1.69 -17.74 -14.15
CA ASP A 328 -0.22 -17.84 -14.28
C ASP A 328 0.51 -18.02 -12.94
N ILE A 329 0.11 -19.04 -12.15
CA ILE A 329 1.08 -19.65 -11.24
C ILE A 329 2.04 -20.41 -12.14
N VAL A 330 3.02 -19.69 -12.67
CA VAL A 330 4.14 -20.26 -13.40
C VAL A 330 5.22 -20.49 -12.33
N PRO A 331 5.34 -21.71 -11.77
CA PRO A 331 6.58 -22.10 -11.13
C PRO A 331 7.61 -22.17 -12.26
N SER A 332 8.18 -21.03 -12.64
CA SER A 332 9.30 -21.01 -13.54
C SER A 332 10.44 -21.63 -12.75
N VAL A 333 10.63 -22.93 -12.94
CA VAL A 333 11.79 -23.69 -12.49
C VAL A 333 11.94 -23.74 -10.94
N TYR A 334 11.46 -24.85 -10.35
CA TYR A 334 11.99 -25.53 -9.15
C TYR A 334 11.15 -25.68 -7.84
N PHE A 335 9.89 -25.22 -7.64
CA PHE A 335 9.21 -25.37 -6.32
C PHE A 335 7.68 -25.54 -6.21
N PRO A 336 7.16 -26.08 -5.06
CA PRO A 336 5.73 -26.20 -4.79
C PRO A 336 5.10 -24.84 -4.42
N ALA A 337 3.94 -24.53 -5.01
CA ALA A 337 3.02 -23.54 -4.50
C ALA A 337 2.05 -24.21 -3.52
N PHE A 338 1.83 -23.57 -2.36
CA PHE A 338 0.84 -24.02 -1.38
C PHE A 338 -0.35 -23.09 -1.45
N ILE A 339 -1.45 -23.61 -2.00
CA ILE A 339 -2.72 -22.91 -2.10
C ILE A 339 -3.65 -23.58 -1.10
N ALA A 340 -3.85 -22.93 0.05
CA ALA A 340 -4.59 -23.57 1.14
C ALA A 340 -5.53 -22.68 1.92
N GLY A 341 -6.70 -23.20 2.26
CA GLY A 341 -7.66 -22.44 3.08
C GLY A 341 -8.29 -21.25 2.35
N ASN A 342 -8.25 -21.19 1.03
CA ASN A 342 -8.87 -20.10 0.27
C ASN A 342 -10.34 -20.40 -0.01
N HIS A 343 -11.17 -19.36 -0.11
CA HIS A 343 -12.60 -19.44 -0.39
C HIS A 343 -12.92 -18.77 -1.72
N PHE A 344 -13.52 -19.51 -2.64
CA PHE A 344 -13.94 -19.05 -3.97
C PHE A 344 -15.47 -19.14 -4.05
N VAL A 345 -16.15 -18.02 -4.22
CA VAL A 345 -17.62 -17.93 -4.16
C VAL A 345 -18.17 -17.20 -5.36
N ARG A 346 -19.00 -17.90 -6.15
CA ARG A 346 -19.66 -17.34 -7.35
C ARG A 346 -18.68 -16.71 -8.34
N ASP A 347 -17.43 -17.16 -8.34
CA ASP A 347 -16.44 -16.68 -9.30
C ASP A 347 -16.80 -17.21 -10.68
N ARG A 348 -17.11 -16.28 -11.61
CA ARG A 348 -17.61 -16.61 -12.94
C ARG A 348 -16.48 -16.52 -13.94
N ILE A 349 -15.93 -17.67 -14.26
CA ILE A 349 -14.78 -17.81 -15.13
C ILE A 349 -15.27 -18.47 -16.41
N ASN A 350 -14.95 -17.88 -17.57
CA ASN A 350 -15.59 -18.15 -18.86
C ASN A 350 -15.29 -19.54 -19.45
N GLY A 351 -15.71 -20.62 -18.77
CA GLY A 351 -15.43 -22.00 -19.15
C GLY A 351 -14.00 -22.46 -18.88
N LEU A 352 -13.27 -21.73 -18.03
CA LEU A 352 -11.89 -21.95 -17.60
C LEU A 352 -11.84 -22.03 -16.06
N PRO A 353 -10.78 -22.56 -15.44
CA PRO A 353 -10.81 -22.89 -14.01
C PRO A 353 -10.63 -21.69 -13.06
N SER A 354 -11.04 -21.86 -11.80
CA SER A 354 -10.71 -20.93 -10.71
C SER A 354 -9.21 -20.83 -10.44
N ILE A 355 -8.46 -21.89 -10.73
CA ILE A 355 -7.00 -21.88 -10.69
C ILE A 355 -6.47 -22.49 -11.98
N TYR A 356 -5.64 -21.72 -12.68
CA TYR A 356 -4.80 -22.23 -13.75
C TYR A 356 -3.34 -22.24 -13.29
N ALA A 357 -2.76 -23.44 -13.16
CA ALA A 357 -1.31 -23.61 -13.04
C ALA A 357 -0.78 -24.13 -14.39
N GLY A 358 -0.36 -23.19 -15.24
CA GLY A 358 0.24 -23.48 -16.53
C GLY A 358 1.74 -23.76 -16.39
N ASN A 359 2.16 -24.98 -16.73
CA ASN A 359 3.58 -25.25 -16.93
C ASN A 359 3.98 -24.77 -18.33
N TYR A 360 4.71 -23.65 -18.42
CA TYR A 360 5.51 -23.39 -19.61
C TYR A 360 6.63 -24.42 -19.66
N ILE A 361 6.35 -25.51 -20.39
CA ILE A 361 7.27 -26.41 -21.09
C ILE A 361 8.51 -26.80 -20.25
N TRP A 362 8.55 -28.07 -19.85
CA TRP A 362 9.65 -28.80 -19.16
C TRP A 362 9.56 -28.87 -17.61
N GLN A 363 8.89 -29.94 -17.14
CA GLN A 363 9.02 -30.63 -15.82
C GLN A 363 7.98 -30.32 -14.73
N GLN A 364 7.66 -31.38 -13.96
CA GLN A 364 6.52 -31.54 -13.05
C GLN A 364 6.86 -31.17 -11.59
N THR A 365 6.53 -29.96 -11.15
CA THR A 365 6.56 -29.63 -9.72
C THR A 365 5.12 -29.64 -9.17
N PRO A 366 4.81 -30.38 -8.09
CA PRO A 366 3.45 -30.53 -7.62
C PRO A 366 2.92 -29.25 -6.95
N VAL A 367 1.83 -28.70 -7.49
CA VAL A 367 1.00 -27.71 -6.79
C VAL A 367 0.18 -28.46 -5.72
N THR A 368 0.17 -27.97 -4.49
CA THR A 368 -0.68 -28.54 -3.43
C THR A 368 -1.87 -27.62 -3.20
N LEU A 369 -3.06 -28.16 -3.43
CA LEU A 369 -4.36 -27.55 -3.20
C LEU A 369 -5.00 -28.29 -2.03
N ARG A 370 -5.12 -27.64 -0.86
CA ARG A 370 -5.76 -28.26 0.32
C ARG A 370 -6.61 -27.29 1.10
N ASP A 371 -7.64 -27.78 1.76
CA ASP A 371 -8.50 -27.01 2.64
C ASP A 371 -9.16 -25.81 1.95
N ASN A 372 -9.21 -25.78 0.61
CA ASN A 372 -9.89 -24.72 -0.13
C ASN A 372 -11.37 -25.07 -0.29
N VAL A 373 -12.17 -24.02 -0.45
CA VAL A 373 -13.63 -24.07 -0.56
C VAL A 373 -14.03 -23.42 -1.88
N TRP A 374 -14.66 -24.19 -2.77
CA TRP A 374 -15.31 -23.68 -3.98
C TRP A 374 -16.83 -23.74 -3.82
N GLU A 375 -17.52 -22.65 -4.15
CA GLU A 375 -18.97 -22.56 -4.06
C GLU A 375 -19.56 -21.84 -5.28
N ASN A 376 -20.22 -22.60 -6.15
CA ASN A 376 -20.91 -22.10 -7.34
C ASN A 376 -19.97 -21.42 -8.35
N CYS A 377 -18.75 -21.92 -8.50
CA CYS A 377 -17.79 -21.43 -9.49
C CYS A 377 -18.00 -22.04 -10.89
N GLY A 378 -18.70 -23.19 -10.97
CA GLY A 378 -18.90 -23.98 -12.18
C GLY A 378 -17.67 -24.80 -12.56
N TYR A 379 -16.52 -24.13 -12.71
CA TYR A 379 -15.23 -24.75 -13.04
C TYR A 379 -14.16 -24.33 -12.04
N ALA A 380 -13.67 -25.29 -11.25
CA ALA A 380 -12.78 -25.02 -10.13
C ALA A 380 -11.30 -25.13 -10.52
N VAL A 381 -10.88 -26.20 -11.21
CA VAL A 381 -9.45 -26.47 -11.46
C VAL A 381 -9.25 -27.14 -12.83
N GLU A 382 -8.34 -26.60 -13.65
CA GLU A 382 -7.78 -27.20 -14.88
C GLU A 382 -6.26 -27.15 -14.73
N LEU A 383 -5.62 -28.31 -14.76
CA LEU A 383 -4.18 -28.40 -14.57
C LEU A 383 -3.53 -29.17 -15.71
N SER A 384 -2.49 -28.57 -16.27
CA SER A 384 -1.58 -29.20 -17.25
C SER A 384 -0.41 -29.94 -16.57
N ALA A 385 -0.36 -29.94 -15.24
CA ALA A 385 0.74 -30.40 -14.40
C ALA A 385 0.28 -31.43 -13.34
N ALA A 386 1.23 -32.15 -12.72
CA ALA A 386 0.94 -32.92 -11.52
C ALA A 386 0.55 -31.96 -10.37
N ALA A 387 -0.61 -32.13 -9.76
CA ALA A 387 -1.00 -31.42 -8.53
C ALA A 387 -1.67 -32.39 -7.55
N ASP A 388 -1.76 -32.02 -6.28
CA ASP A 388 -2.57 -32.74 -5.27
C ASP A 388 -3.74 -31.84 -4.86
N ALA A 389 -4.96 -32.18 -5.29
CA ALA A 389 -6.20 -31.46 -4.99
C ALA A 389 -7.13 -32.24 -4.03
N ARG A 390 -6.58 -33.17 -3.26
CA ARG A 390 -7.33 -33.85 -2.19
C ARG A 390 -7.61 -32.91 -1.03
N PHE A 391 -8.62 -33.25 -0.24
CA PHE A 391 -9.00 -32.52 0.97
C PHE A 391 -9.43 -31.08 0.69
N ASN A 392 -10.19 -30.86 -0.38
CA ASN A 392 -10.90 -29.61 -0.64
C ASN A 392 -12.41 -29.82 -0.68
N TYR A 393 -13.20 -28.77 -0.44
CA TYR A 393 -14.65 -28.76 -0.61
C TYR A 393 -15.01 -28.14 -1.95
N TRP A 394 -15.81 -28.84 -2.74
CA TRP A 394 -16.12 -28.49 -4.14
C TRP A 394 -17.55 -27.97 -4.31
N GLY A 395 -18.16 -27.46 -3.25
CA GLY A 395 -19.51 -26.88 -3.30
C GLY A 395 -20.64 -27.91 -3.16
N HIS A 396 -20.31 -29.20 -3.08
CA HIS A 396 -21.29 -30.27 -2.84
C HIS A 396 -20.65 -31.51 -2.17
N PRO A 397 -21.36 -32.19 -1.24
CA PRO A 397 -20.84 -33.39 -0.55
C PRO A 397 -20.44 -34.55 -1.45
N SER A 398 -21.03 -34.66 -2.64
CA SER A 398 -20.68 -35.69 -3.65
C SER A 398 -19.31 -35.47 -4.31
N GLY A 399 -18.61 -34.38 -3.98
CA GLY A 399 -17.36 -34.00 -4.61
C GLY A 399 -17.54 -33.35 -5.99
N PRO A 400 -16.42 -33.03 -6.66
CA PRO A 400 -16.40 -32.30 -7.92
C PRO A 400 -16.90 -33.19 -9.06
N TYR A 401 -17.48 -32.59 -10.09
CA TYR A 401 -17.69 -33.32 -11.35
C TYR A 401 -16.34 -33.62 -12.02
N HIS A 402 -16.08 -34.88 -12.36
CA HIS A 402 -14.95 -35.30 -13.19
C HIS A 402 -15.38 -36.39 -14.18
N GLU A 403 -15.05 -36.23 -15.46
CA GLU A 403 -15.61 -37.06 -16.54
C GLU A 403 -15.37 -38.57 -16.39
N ILE A 404 -14.24 -38.97 -15.80
CA ILE A 404 -13.83 -40.37 -15.68
C ILE A 404 -13.99 -40.85 -14.23
N ASP A 405 -13.34 -40.16 -13.29
CA ASP A 405 -13.21 -40.63 -11.90
C ASP A 405 -14.38 -40.24 -10.97
N ASN A 406 -15.22 -39.26 -11.33
CA ASN A 406 -16.42 -38.89 -10.55
C ASN A 406 -17.56 -38.30 -11.42
N PRO A 407 -18.13 -39.07 -12.37
CA PRO A 407 -19.08 -38.55 -13.37
C PRO A 407 -20.46 -38.16 -12.80
N LEU A 408 -20.72 -38.48 -11.53
CA LEU A 408 -21.96 -38.13 -10.81
C LEU A 408 -21.75 -37.02 -9.77
N GLY A 409 -20.54 -36.45 -9.68
CA GLY A 409 -20.27 -35.31 -8.82
C GLY A 409 -21.14 -34.12 -9.21
N LEU A 410 -21.81 -33.51 -8.22
CA LEU A 410 -22.63 -32.30 -8.38
C LEU A 410 -21.89 -31.02 -7.97
N GLY A 411 -20.66 -31.13 -7.46
CA GLY A 411 -19.80 -30.00 -7.13
C GLY A 411 -19.14 -29.37 -8.37
N ASP A 412 -18.38 -28.32 -8.13
CA ASP A 412 -17.65 -27.59 -9.17
C ASP A 412 -16.68 -28.50 -9.94
N THR A 413 -16.55 -28.25 -11.24
CA THR A 413 -15.87 -29.16 -12.17
C THR A 413 -14.36 -29.13 -11.99
N ILE A 414 -13.73 -30.31 -12.03
CA ILE A 414 -12.28 -30.48 -12.18
C ILE A 414 -11.98 -31.22 -13.50
N THR A 415 -10.86 -30.89 -14.14
CA THR A 415 -10.37 -31.60 -15.33
C THR A 415 -8.87 -31.88 -15.25
N GLY A 416 -8.42 -32.84 -16.07
CA GLY A 416 -7.02 -33.27 -16.13
C GLY A 416 -6.67 -34.35 -15.10
N PRO A 417 -5.44 -34.89 -15.15
CA PRO A 417 -5.01 -36.03 -14.33
C PRO A 417 -4.63 -35.58 -12.89
N VAL A 418 -5.61 -35.06 -12.15
CA VAL A 418 -5.41 -34.46 -10.82
C VAL A 418 -6.02 -35.34 -9.73
N PRO A 419 -5.24 -35.86 -8.77
CA PRO A 419 -5.78 -36.47 -7.55
C PRO A 419 -6.68 -35.51 -6.76
N PHE A 420 -7.98 -35.81 -6.68
CA PHE A 420 -8.96 -35.06 -5.88
C PHE A 420 -9.68 -35.91 -4.82
N ILE A 421 -9.37 -37.22 -4.76
CA ILE A 421 -9.96 -38.18 -3.80
C ILE A 421 -8.96 -38.51 -2.68
N PRO A 422 -9.30 -38.35 -1.38
CA PRO A 422 -10.62 -37.93 -0.87
C PRO A 422 -10.83 -36.42 -0.99
N TRP A 423 -12.09 -36.00 -1.01
CA TRP A 423 -12.53 -34.61 -0.90
C TRP A 423 -13.22 -34.38 0.46
N LEU A 424 -13.51 -33.12 0.79
CA LEU A 424 -14.30 -32.75 1.98
C LEU A 424 -15.79 -32.81 1.65
N GLU A 425 -16.59 -33.43 2.51
CA GLU A 425 -18.05 -33.57 2.31
C GLU A 425 -18.83 -32.35 2.82
N ASP A 426 -18.21 -31.53 3.67
CA ASP A 426 -18.72 -30.27 4.17
C ASP A 426 -17.57 -29.26 4.14
N THR A 427 -17.91 -27.98 4.19
CA THR A 427 -16.93 -26.98 4.61
C THR A 427 -16.38 -27.41 5.96
N ILE A 428 -15.05 -27.51 6.10
CA ILE A 428 -14.46 -27.40 7.44
C ILE A 428 -15.02 -26.07 7.92
N GLU A 429 -15.75 -26.05 9.05
CA GLU A 429 -16.29 -24.80 9.62
C GLU A 429 -15.25 -23.75 9.34
N ALA A 430 -15.58 -22.83 8.42
CA ALA A 430 -14.77 -21.65 8.29
C ALA A 430 -14.77 -21.16 9.73
N VAL A 431 -13.60 -21.20 10.39
CA VAL A 431 -13.29 -20.08 11.27
C VAL A 431 -13.72 -18.93 10.38
N GLU A 432 -14.79 -18.24 10.75
CA GLU A 432 -15.14 -16.98 10.11
C GLU A 432 -13.84 -16.21 10.24
N GLN A 433 -13.01 -16.34 9.20
CA GLN A 433 -11.85 -15.53 8.94
C GLN A 433 -12.49 -14.18 9.09
N PRO A 434 -12.08 -13.39 10.10
CA PRO A 434 -12.77 -12.17 10.41
C PRO A 434 -12.98 -11.55 9.06
N ARG A 435 -14.25 -11.41 8.66
CA ARG A 435 -14.57 -10.59 7.50
C ARG A 435 -13.67 -9.40 7.74
N VAL A 436 -12.91 -8.95 6.75
CA VAL A 436 -12.32 -7.62 6.89
C VAL A 436 -13.53 -6.67 6.87
N GLU A 437 -14.36 -6.69 7.92
CA GLU A 437 -14.71 -5.56 8.73
C GLU A 437 -13.42 -4.76 8.81
N LEU A 438 -13.20 -3.95 7.76
CA LEU A 438 -12.78 -2.56 7.93
C LEU A 438 -13.12 -2.22 9.35
N ALA A 439 -12.13 -2.20 10.24
CA ALA A 439 -12.34 -2.29 11.67
C ALA A 439 -13.68 -1.64 12.00
N ASN A 440 -14.74 -2.45 12.18
CA ASN A 440 -16.09 -1.89 12.35
C ASN A 440 -16.07 -1.01 13.61
N GLU A 441 -15.08 -1.25 14.47
CA GLU A 441 -14.44 -0.27 15.32
C GLU A 441 -13.27 0.47 14.65
N LEU A 442 -13.55 1.65 14.12
CA LEU A 442 -12.53 2.70 14.06
C LEU A 442 -12.21 3.12 15.51
N SER A 443 -11.21 2.48 16.14
CA SER A 443 -10.75 2.91 17.46
C SER A 443 -9.96 4.21 17.34
N VAL A 444 -10.66 5.33 17.45
CA VAL A 444 -10.04 6.66 17.53
C VAL A 444 -9.66 6.91 18.98
N GLN A 445 -8.37 6.83 19.33
CA GLN A 445 -7.91 7.24 20.65
C GLN A 445 -7.85 8.76 20.76
N ILE A 446 -8.84 9.33 21.43
CA ILE A 446 -8.95 10.78 21.69
C ILE A 446 -8.27 11.12 23.04
N TYR A 447 -7.09 10.54 23.30
CA TYR A 447 -6.38 10.74 24.58
C TYR A 447 -4.98 11.38 24.42
N PRO A 448 -4.64 12.37 25.28
CA PRO A 448 -5.54 13.10 26.16
C PRO A 448 -6.33 14.16 25.38
N ASN A 449 -7.67 14.14 25.48
CA ASN A 449 -8.50 15.29 25.10
C ASN A 449 -8.11 16.46 26.02
N PRO A 450 -7.43 17.51 25.51
CA PRO A 450 -7.05 18.65 26.30
C PRO A 450 -8.23 19.61 26.34
N PHE A 451 -9.17 19.37 27.25
CA PHE A 451 -10.19 20.33 27.69
C PHE A 451 -11.24 20.82 26.67
N ASN A 452 -11.50 20.12 25.57
CA ASN A 452 -12.58 20.50 24.63
C ASN A 452 -13.87 19.68 24.83
N SER A 453 -15.00 20.38 24.79
CA SER A 453 -16.36 19.83 25.05
C SER A 453 -17.01 19.14 23.85
N THR A 454 -16.34 19.20 22.69
CA THR A 454 -16.80 18.65 21.41
C THR A 454 -15.65 17.87 20.79
N VAL A 455 -15.94 16.80 20.05
CA VAL A 455 -14.96 16.05 19.26
C VAL A 455 -15.54 15.76 17.88
N THR A 456 -14.76 15.96 16.82
CA THR A 456 -15.14 15.62 15.45
C THR A 456 -14.48 14.30 15.04
N ILE A 457 -15.29 13.30 14.70
CA ILE A 457 -14.82 11.98 14.24
C ILE A 457 -15.09 11.88 12.75
N GLU A 458 -14.04 12.02 11.94
CA GLU A 458 -14.12 11.85 10.49
C GLU A 458 -13.89 10.38 10.11
N TYR A 459 -14.85 9.80 9.40
CA TYR A 459 -14.74 8.47 8.81
C TYR A 459 -15.04 8.54 7.31
N ALA A 460 -14.55 7.56 6.56
CA ALA A 460 -14.87 7.41 5.14
C ALA A 460 -15.34 5.97 4.90
N LEU A 461 -16.45 5.84 4.18
CA LEU A 461 -17.00 4.54 3.82
C LEU A 461 -16.61 4.22 2.38
N ILE A 462 -16.24 2.96 2.15
CA ILE A 462 -15.90 2.47 0.81
C ILE A 462 -17.17 2.09 0.01
N ARG A 463 -18.26 1.79 0.72
CA ARG A 463 -19.62 1.59 0.19
C ARG A 463 -20.65 2.15 1.17
N GLU A 464 -21.85 2.46 0.67
CA GLU A 464 -22.96 2.90 1.52
C GLU A 464 -23.34 1.77 2.51
N GLN A 465 -23.25 2.05 3.81
CA GLN A 465 -23.56 1.10 4.89
C GLN A 465 -23.95 1.87 6.17
N ASP A 466 -24.71 1.22 7.05
CA ASP A 466 -25.07 1.78 8.36
C ASP A 466 -23.84 1.85 9.28
N VAL A 467 -23.70 2.95 10.03
CA VAL A 467 -22.56 3.19 10.93
C VAL A 467 -23.08 3.40 12.35
N THR A 468 -22.50 2.66 13.30
CA THR A 468 -22.73 2.87 14.73
C THR A 468 -21.49 3.51 15.35
N LEU A 469 -21.67 4.64 16.02
CA LEU A 469 -20.62 5.32 16.77
C LEU A 469 -20.90 5.17 18.26
N GLU A 470 -19.98 4.56 19.00
CA GLU A 470 -20.09 4.38 20.45
C GLU A 470 -18.98 5.14 21.18
N ILE A 471 -19.36 5.98 22.14
CA ILE A 471 -18.41 6.78 22.93
C ILE A 471 -18.39 6.20 24.34
N TYR A 472 -17.19 5.95 24.87
CA TYR A 472 -16.98 5.41 26.21
C TYR A 472 -16.19 6.39 27.08
N ASP A 473 -16.57 6.50 28.36
CA ASP A 473 -15.82 7.29 29.33
C ASP A 473 -14.55 6.58 29.84
N VAL A 474 -13.77 7.26 30.67
CA VAL A 474 -12.52 6.72 31.25
C VAL A 474 -12.70 5.49 32.16
N LEU A 475 -13.95 5.15 32.50
CA LEU A 475 -14.31 3.95 33.26
C LEU A 475 -14.89 2.85 32.36
N GLY A 476 -14.94 3.05 31.03
CA GLY A 476 -15.45 2.09 30.06
C GLY A 476 -16.98 2.07 29.95
N ARG A 477 -17.69 3.13 30.36
CA ARG A 477 -19.15 3.22 30.27
C ARG A 477 -19.55 3.99 29.01
N GLN A 478 -20.52 3.48 28.26
CA GLN A 478 -21.08 4.17 27.09
C GLN A 478 -21.78 5.48 27.52
N VAL A 479 -21.57 6.57 26.78
CA VAL A 479 -22.11 7.92 27.07
C VAL A 479 -22.97 8.50 25.96
#